data_AF-A0A8K0A8D2-F1
#
_entry.id   AF-A0A8K0A8D2-F1
#
_cell.length_a   1.000
_cell.length_b   1.000
_cell.length_c   1.000
_cell.angle_alpha   90.00
_cell.angle_beta   90.00
_cell.angle_gamma   90.00
#
_symmetry.space_group_name_H-M   'P 1'
#
loop_
_entity.id
_entity.type
_entity.pdbx_description
1 polymer ?
#
loop_
_entity_poly.entity_id
_entity_poly.type
_entity_poly.pdbx_seq_one_letter_code
_entity_poly.pdbx_strand_id
1 'polypeptide(L)'
;MAESANLQRKIMLERAKVAEQAERYEDMVKCVKELVETGGKLSPEERNLLSVAYKNVVGSRRSALRVAMSICQKAIAPGKIEQAERVQMKIETELKEMCGDVLALLDKFLIPGVDELEAEVFYHKMMAGYYGYLTEILEDSEREDMVTKANESYEKAYDKATTELAPAHPVRLGVALSFSVLHYEIRHDPKEACRVAKEAFDAALELIDGLKDEAYKDSSLIMQLLRDNLTVWTSGEEDQGESAYVVYHCNTKDWTRDDIESKFYRAKVAEQAEQYDTMAKCMKEVGEDRVQTLTLEESNLLSAAYKNVVGSRRSAWRIVTSLDQKKANQGLEESDIGRQAARWLQEKVETEMKEVCGEILALLEDILIPGVDMDGNLEAEVFYLKMKGDYLRYLTEISEGSEKEDLMKKANDSYKKAYEKAPTELGPTHPIRLGVALNFSVFHYETRNDSKEACRLAKKAFDEAIAKLDCLSEDSYKDSTLIMQLLRENFTLWSSEQEDQGEN
;
A
#
# COMPACT_ATOMS: atom_id res chain seq x y z
N MET A 1 7.91 38.43 0.68
CA MET A 1 6.80 37.56 1.12
C MET A 1 6.20 36.78 -0.05
N ALA A 2 5.69 37.43 -1.12
CA ALA A 2 5.12 36.72 -2.28
C ALA A 2 6.10 35.78 -3.02
N GLU A 3 7.36 36.19 -3.19
CA GLU A 3 8.39 35.39 -3.87
C GLU A 3 8.77 34.12 -3.08
N SER A 4 8.78 34.22 -1.75
CA SER A 4 9.01 33.08 -0.84
C SER A 4 7.83 32.08 -0.86
N ALA A 5 6.59 32.57 -0.95
CA ALA A 5 5.41 31.72 -1.05
C ALA A 5 5.36 30.96 -2.39
N ASN A 6 5.75 31.62 -3.49
CA ASN A 6 5.83 30.99 -4.81
C ASN A 6 6.91 29.88 -4.84
N LEU A 7 8.07 30.12 -4.23
CA LEU A 7 9.11 29.09 -4.10
C LEU A 7 8.62 27.89 -3.27
N GLN A 8 7.99 28.14 -2.12
CA GLN A 8 7.45 27.07 -1.27
C GLN A 8 6.44 26.21 -2.02
N ARG A 9 5.55 26.83 -2.80
CA ARG A 9 4.56 26.12 -3.62
C ARG A 9 5.21 25.21 -4.66
N LYS A 10 6.26 25.68 -5.34
CA LYS A 10 7.04 24.86 -6.29
C LYS A 10 7.72 23.68 -5.61
N ILE A 11 8.27 23.89 -4.40
CA ILE A 11 8.88 22.81 -3.62
C ILE A 11 7.84 21.74 -3.28
N MET A 12 6.67 22.13 -2.78
CA MET A 12 5.60 21.19 -2.45
C MET A 12 5.07 20.43 -3.67
N LEU A 13 4.96 21.10 -4.82
CA LEU A 13 4.56 20.48 -6.06
C LEU A 13 5.55 19.39 -6.51
N GLU A 14 6.84 19.68 -6.50
CA GLU A 14 7.87 18.69 -6.86
C GLU A 14 7.95 17.54 -5.86
N ARG A 15 7.79 17.81 -4.56
CA ARG A 15 7.71 16.74 -3.54
C ARG A 15 6.50 15.84 -3.74
N ALA A 16 5.33 16.40 -4.04
CA ALA A 16 4.13 15.62 -4.35
C ALA A 16 4.34 14.71 -5.57
N LYS A 17 4.96 15.22 -6.65
CA LYS A 17 5.26 14.45 -7.87
C LYS A 17 6.24 13.31 -7.65
N VAL A 18 7.27 13.54 -6.82
CA VAL A 18 8.24 12.49 -6.45
C VAL A 18 7.56 11.44 -5.59
N ALA A 19 6.72 11.86 -4.63
CA ALA A 19 5.97 10.94 -3.78
C ALA A 19 4.96 10.09 -4.58
N GLU A 20 4.28 10.68 -5.56
CA GLU A 20 3.39 9.95 -6.48
C GLU A 20 4.15 8.86 -7.26
N GLN A 21 5.28 9.21 -7.87
CA GLN A 21 6.09 8.25 -8.63
C GLN A 21 6.66 7.13 -7.78
N ALA A 22 6.95 7.41 -6.50
CA ALA A 22 7.42 6.43 -5.54
C ALA A 22 6.28 5.68 -4.81
N GLU A 23 5.02 5.91 -5.21
CA GLU A 23 3.81 5.34 -4.60
C GLU A 23 3.69 5.63 -3.09
N ARG A 24 4.28 6.73 -2.64
CA ARG A 24 4.27 7.23 -1.24
C ARG A 24 3.09 8.19 -1.03
N TYR A 25 1.87 7.68 -1.18
CA TYR A 25 0.67 8.52 -1.19
C TYR A 25 0.40 9.26 0.14
N GLU A 26 0.78 8.69 1.29
CA GLU A 26 0.68 9.40 2.59
C GLU A 26 1.62 10.62 2.65
N ASP A 27 2.78 10.56 2.00
CA ASP A 27 3.71 11.70 1.89
C ASP A 27 3.23 12.70 0.85
N MET A 28 2.64 12.21 -0.25
CA MET A 28 1.99 13.03 -1.27
C MET A 28 0.87 13.86 -0.64
N VAL A 29 0.01 13.27 0.20
CA VAL A 29 -1.06 13.96 0.95
C VAL A 29 -0.50 15.12 1.79
N LYS A 30 0.59 14.88 2.54
CA LYS A 30 1.23 15.94 3.35
C LYS A 30 1.71 17.11 2.47
N CYS A 31 2.30 16.82 1.31
CA CYS A 31 2.78 17.84 0.39
C CYS A 31 1.63 18.63 -0.26
N VAL A 32 0.58 17.96 -0.76
CA VAL A 32 -0.55 18.64 -1.39
C VAL A 32 -1.37 19.43 -0.38
N LYS A 33 -1.46 18.96 0.86
CA LYS A 33 -2.08 19.71 1.97
C LYS A 33 -1.34 21.02 2.22
N GLU A 34 -0.03 20.97 2.40
CA GLU A 34 0.78 22.18 2.58
C GLU A 34 0.67 23.12 1.37
N LEU A 35 0.64 22.56 0.15
CA LEU A 35 0.43 23.32 -1.09
C LEU A 35 -0.91 24.08 -1.07
N VAL A 36 -2.01 23.44 -0.64
CA VAL A 36 -3.33 24.08 -0.49
C VAL A 36 -3.29 25.17 0.59
N GLU A 37 -2.68 24.89 1.73
CA GLU A 37 -2.62 25.81 2.88
C GLU A 37 -1.75 27.04 2.61
N THR A 38 -0.78 26.97 1.67
CA THR A 38 -0.05 28.18 1.20
C THR A 38 -0.94 29.21 0.50
N GLY A 39 -2.16 28.81 0.12
CA GLY A 39 -3.16 29.66 -0.50
C GLY A 39 -2.97 29.85 -2.01
N GLY A 40 -3.94 30.52 -2.63
CA GLY A 40 -3.99 30.72 -4.08
C GLY A 40 -4.74 29.61 -4.81
N LYS A 41 -5.09 29.89 -6.07
CA LYS A 41 -5.86 28.97 -6.92
C LYS A 41 -4.99 27.79 -7.34
N LEU A 42 -5.53 26.58 -7.24
CA LEU A 42 -4.88 25.39 -7.77
C LEU A 42 -5.00 25.34 -9.28
N SER A 43 -3.89 25.07 -9.96
CA SER A 43 -3.88 24.70 -11.37
C SER A 43 -4.60 23.35 -11.59
N PRO A 44 -4.96 23.01 -12.84
CA PRO A 44 -5.50 21.68 -13.15
C PRO A 44 -4.59 20.53 -12.70
N GLU A 45 -3.26 20.69 -12.83
CA GLU A 45 -2.27 19.71 -12.38
C GLU A 45 -2.29 19.55 -10.85
N GLU A 46 -2.31 20.67 -10.11
CA GLU A 46 -2.34 20.65 -8.64
C GLU A 46 -3.66 20.07 -8.11
N ARG A 47 -4.79 20.36 -8.76
CA ARG A 47 -6.09 19.72 -8.45
C ARG A 47 -6.05 18.22 -8.68
N ASN A 48 -5.45 17.79 -9.79
CA ASN A 48 -5.30 16.36 -10.08
C ASN A 48 -4.45 15.66 -9.01
N LEU A 49 -3.29 16.24 -8.64
CA LEU A 49 -2.44 15.69 -7.58
C LEU A 49 -3.17 15.60 -6.24
N LEU A 50 -3.95 16.61 -5.86
CA LEU A 50 -4.78 16.59 -4.65
C LEU A 50 -5.78 15.40 -4.68
N SER A 51 -6.48 15.22 -5.80
CA SER A 51 -7.44 14.11 -5.97
C SER A 51 -6.75 12.75 -5.94
N VAL A 52 -5.65 12.58 -6.68
CA VAL A 52 -4.88 11.33 -6.73
C VAL A 52 -4.34 10.97 -5.35
N ALA A 53 -3.79 11.93 -4.61
CA ALA A 53 -3.23 11.71 -3.27
C ALA A 53 -4.29 11.14 -2.31
N TYR A 54 -5.40 11.86 -2.13
CA TYR A 54 -6.44 11.43 -1.18
C TYR A 54 -7.20 10.20 -1.66
N LYS A 55 -7.45 10.05 -2.98
CA LYS A 55 -8.13 8.86 -3.53
C LYS A 55 -7.36 7.58 -3.23
N ASN A 56 -6.03 7.60 -3.34
CA ASN A 56 -5.21 6.41 -3.09
C ASN A 56 -5.20 6.03 -1.60
N VAL A 57 -4.97 6.99 -0.69
CA VAL A 57 -4.94 6.67 0.76
C VAL A 57 -6.30 6.24 1.28
N VAL A 58 -7.38 6.92 0.86
CA VAL A 58 -8.76 6.57 1.27
C VAL A 58 -9.20 5.27 0.62
N GLY A 59 -8.88 5.05 -0.67
CA GLY A 59 -9.20 3.81 -1.37
C GLY A 59 -8.57 2.58 -0.72
N SER A 60 -7.29 2.66 -0.34
CA SER A 60 -6.60 1.60 0.40
C SER A 60 -7.31 1.28 1.73
N ARG A 61 -7.66 2.30 2.53
CA ARG A 61 -8.35 2.07 3.81
C ARG A 61 -9.77 1.56 3.66
N ARG A 62 -10.52 1.99 2.64
CA ARG A 62 -11.85 1.44 2.34
C ARG A 62 -11.77 -0.05 1.98
N SER A 63 -10.80 -0.45 1.17
CA SER A 63 -10.59 -1.87 0.84
C SER A 63 -10.26 -2.68 2.10
N ALA A 64 -9.34 -2.18 2.93
CA ALA A 64 -8.98 -2.82 4.21
C ALA A 64 -10.18 -2.93 5.16
N LEU A 65 -11.00 -1.89 5.25
CA LEU A 65 -12.21 -1.85 6.06
C LEU A 65 -13.20 -2.95 5.65
N ARG A 66 -13.48 -3.08 4.35
CA ARG A 66 -14.39 -4.12 3.82
C ARG A 66 -13.93 -5.53 4.19
N VAL A 67 -12.62 -5.78 4.13
CA VAL A 67 -12.06 -7.06 4.55
C VAL A 67 -12.23 -7.28 6.05
N ALA A 68 -11.88 -6.28 6.87
CA ALA A 68 -12.04 -6.35 8.33
C ALA A 68 -13.50 -6.61 8.73
N MET A 69 -14.46 -5.87 8.14
CA MET A 69 -15.89 -6.06 8.36
C MET A 69 -16.35 -7.48 7.96
N SER A 70 -15.87 -7.99 6.81
CA SER A 70 -16.19 -9.36 6.38
C SER A 70 -15.66 -10.40 7.38
N ILE A 71 -14.49 -10.17 7.97
CA ILE A 71 -13.93 -11.05 9.01
C ILE A 71 -14.76 -10.96 10.29
N CYS A 72 -15.15 -9.76 10.74
CA CYS A 72 -16.03 -9.56 11.89
C CYS A 72 -17.35 -10.35 11.73
N GLN A 73 -17.97 -10.26 10.54
CA GLN A 73 -19.22 -10.96 10.24
C GLN A 73 -19.08 -12.50 10.24
N LYS A 74 -17.92 -13.02 9.82
CA LYS A 74 -17.66 -14.48 9.74
C LYS A 74 -17.15 -15.06 11.05
N ALA A 75 -16.60 -14.24 11.94
CA ALA A 75 -16.03 -14.69 13.20
C ALA A 75 -17.13 -15.16 14.17
N ILE A 76 -16.92 -16.31 14.81
CA ILE A 76 -17.90 -16.92 15.73
C ILE A 76 -17.47 -16.74 17.20
N ALA A 77 -16.16 -16.84 17.47
CA ALA A 77 -15.64 -16.78 18.83
C ALA A 77 -15.59 -15.33 19.32
N PRO A 78 -16.14 -15.00 20.51
CA PRO A 78 -16.19 -13.62 21.03
C PRO A 78 -14.82 -12.93 21.03
N GLY A 79 -13.76 -13.62 21.47
CA GLY A 79 -12.41 -13.04 21.47
C GLY A 79 -11.87 -12.76 20.07
N LYS A 80 -12.23 -13.56 19.05
CA LYS A 80 -11.84 -13.32 17.65
C LYS A 80 -12.61 -12.15 17.04
N ILE A 81 -13.91 -12.06 17.33
CA ILE A 81 -14.74 -10.92 16.93
C ILE A 81 -14.13 -9.63 17.50
N GLU A 82 -13.82 -9.64 18.80
CA GLU A 82 -13.20 -8.50 19.49
C GLU A 82 -11.91 -8.04 18.81
N GLN A 83 -11.01 -8.96 18.44
CA GLN A 83 -9.77 -8.60 17.76
C GLN A 83 -9.98 -8.06 16.35
N ALA A 84 -10.98 -8.57 15.63
CA ALA A 84 -11.33 -8.06 14.31
C ALA A 84 -11.94 -6.65 14.41
N GLU A 85 -12.81 -6.41 15.40
CA GLU A 85 -13.39 -5.10 15.71
C GLU A 85 -12.30 -4.07 16.07
N ARG A 86 -11.22 -4.47 16.76
CA ARG A 86 -10.09 -3.56 17.05
C ARG A 86 -9.35 -3.11 15.79
N VAL A 87 -9.17 -4.00 14.81
CA VAL A 87 -8.57 -3.63 13.51
C VAL A 87 -9.51 -2.73 12.72
N GLN A 88 -10.79 -3.09 12.69
CA GLN A 88 -11.84 -2.30 12.04
C GLN A 88 -11.89 -0.88 12.61
N MET A 89 -12.00 -0.71 13.93
CA MET A 89 -12.08 0.59 14.60
C MET A 89 -10.88 1.48 14.30
N LYS A 90 -9.68 0.88 14.22
CA LYS A 90 -8.47 1.61 13.82
C LYS A 90 -8.59 2.14 12.40
N ILE A 91 -9.00 1.30 11.44
CA ILE A 91 -9.17 1.69 10.03
C ILE A 91 -10.27 2.75 9.89
N GLU A 92 -11.39 2.61 10.60
CA GLU A 92 -12.49 3.60 10.61
C GLU A 92 -12.02 4.96 11.11
N THR A 93 -11.21 4.98 12.18
CA THR A 93 -10.64 6.21 12.73
C THR A 93 -9.73 6.90 11.70
N GLU A 94 -8.82 6.15 11.08
CA GLU A 94 -7.94 6.67 10.03
C GLU A 94 -8.73 7.19 8.82
N LEU A 95 -9.78 6.47 8.41
CA LEU A 95 -10.66 6.89 7.32
C LEU A 95 -11.41 8.19 7.64
N LYS A 96 -11.94 8.31 8.86
CA LYS A 96 -12.62 9.51 9.35
C LYS A 96 -11.69 10.72 9.38
N GLU A 97 -10.46 10.54 9.85
CA GLU A 97 -9.44 11.59 9.88
C GLU A 97 -9.07 12.05 8.48
N MET A 98 -8.78 11.13 7.55
CA MET A 98 -8.40 11.48 6.17
C MET A 98 -9.54 12.17 5.41
N CYS A 99 -10.78 11.69 5.55
CA CYS A 99 -11.94 12.34 4.93
C CYS A 99 -12.19 13.72 5.55
N GLY A 100 -12.09 13.84 6.88
CA GLY A 100 -12.22 15.12 7.58
C GLY A 100 -11.16 16.14 7.15
N ASP A 101 -9.92 15.68 6.93
CA ASP A 101 -8.82 16.53 6.50
C ASP A 101 -9.08 17.16 5.12
N VAL A 102 -9.44 16.35 4.12
CA VAL A 102 -9.70 16.87 2.78
C VAL A 102 -10.98 17.71 2.71
N LEU A 103 -12.01 17.36 3.47
CA LEU A 103 -13.21 18.19 3.59
C LEU A 103 -12.89 19.55 4.19
N ALA A 104 -12.00 19.61 5.20
CA ALA A 104 -11.55 20.86 5.78
C ALA A 104 -10.72 21.70 4.78
N LEU A 105 -9.91 21.07 3.93
CA LEU A 105 -9.18 21.78 2.87
C LEU A 105 -10.14 22.40 1.85
N LEU A 106 -11.15 21.63 1.42
CA LEU A 106 -12.16 22.09 0.48
C LEU A 106 -12.96 23.27 1.03
N ASP A 107 -13.48 23.12 2.26
CA ASP A 107 -14.34 24.12 2.90
C ASP A 107 -13.60 25.41 3.27
N LYS A 108 -12.34 25.32 3.72
CA LYS A 108 -11.59 26.49 4.22
C LYS A 108 -10.80 27.23 3.14
N PHE A 109 -10.25 26.52 2.16
CA PHE A 109 -9.24 27.08 1.24
C PHE A 109 -9.64 27.07 -0.24
N LEU A 110 -10.39 26.06 -0.69
CA LEU A 110 -10.57 25.81 -2.13
C LEU A 110 -11.93 26.26 -2.67
N ILE A 111 -13.01 26.00 -1.95
CA ILE A 111 -14.36 26.42 -2.33
C ILE A 111 -14.56 27.92 -2.08
N PRO A 112 -14.14 28.52 -0.94
CA PRO A 112 -14.29 29.95 -0.74
C PRO A 112 -13.48 30.75 -1.79
N GLY A 113 -14.18 31.50 -2.63
CA GLY A 113 -13.54 32.37 -3.62
C GLY A 113 -13.09 31.68 -4.90
N VAL A 114 -13.56 30.45 -5.18
CA VAL A 114 -13.45 29.86 -6.52
C VAL A 114 -14.27 30.68 -7.53
N ASP A 115 -13.66 31.03 -8.66
CA ASP A 115 -14.30 31.76 -9.76
C ASP A 115 -14.18 31.02 -11.11
N GLU A 116 -13.48 29.89 -11.12
CA GLU A 116 -13.34 29.02 -12.28
C GLU A 116 -14.39 27.90 -12.20
N LEU A 117 -15.26 27.84 -13.21
CA LEU A 117 -16.35 26.87 -13.33
C LEU A 117 -15.89 25.43 -13.11
N GLU A 118 -14.85 24.98 -13.83
CA GLU A 118 -14.37 23.61 -13.73
C GLU A 118 -13.77 23.30 -12.35
N ALA A 119 -13.17 24.29 -11.68
CA ALA A 119 -12.64 24.14 -10.34
C ALA A 119 -13.77 24.02 -9.31
N GLU A 120 -14.79 24.86 -9.42
CA GLU A 120 -15.96 24.82 -8.54
C GLU A 120 -16.68 23.46 -8.63
N VAL A 121 -16.95 23.00 -9.86
CA VAL A 121 -17.57 21.70 -10.11
C VAL A 121 -16.68 20.56 -9.56
N PHE A 122 -15.37 20.64 -9.78
CA PHE A 122 -14.41 19.65 -9.27
C PHE A 122 -14.40 19.57 -7.75
N TYR A 123 -14.33 20.70 -7.04
CA TYR A 123 -14.28 20.72 -5.57
C TYR A 123 -15.58 20.24 -4.93
N HIS A 124 -16.74 20.65 -5.46
CA HIS A 124 -18.03 20.16 -4.97
C HIS A 124 -18.23 18.66 -5.23
N LYS A 125 -17.83 18.16 -6.40
CA LYS A 125 -17.81 16.72 -6.70
C LYS A 125 -16.93 15.96 -5.72
N MET A 126 -15.72 16.46 -5.47
CA MET A 126 -14.76 15.87 -4.55
C MET A 126 -15.32 15.84 -3.13
N MET A 127 -15.86 16.96 -2.65
CA MET A 127 -16.51 17.09 -1.33
C MET A 127 -17.62 16.06 -1.14
N ALA A 128 -18.50 15.91 -2.14
CA ALA A 128 -19.57 14.94 -2.11
C ALA A 128 -19.07 13.49 -2.01
N GLY A 129 -17.99 13.17 -2.74
CA GLY A 129 -17.33 11.86 -2.67
C GLY A 129 -16.84 11.51 -1.26
N TYR A 130 -16.17 12.44 -0.58
CA TYR A 130 -15.65 12.20 0.78
C TYR A 130 -16.75 12.17 1.84
N TYR A 131 -17.82 12.95 1.69
CA TYR A 131 -19.02 12.73 2.52
C TYR A 131 -19.61 11.34 2.30
N GLY A 132 -19.67 10.87 1.05
CA GLY A 132 -20.10 9.52 0.71
C GLY A 132 -19.26 8.45 1.39
N TYR A 133 -17.93 8.57 1.38
CA TYR A 133 -17.04 7.62 2.06
C TYR A 133 -17.25 7.58 3.58
N LEU A 134 -17.58 8.73 4.20
CA LEU A 134 -17.94 8.76 5.62
C LEU A 134 -19.24 7.99 5.93
N THR A 135 -20.18 7.90 4.99
CA THR A 135 -21.42 7.12 5.20
C THR A 135 -21.18 5.62 5.37
N GLU A 136 -20.00 5.11 4.96
CA GLU A 136 -19.62 3.70 5.14
C GLU A 136 -19.23 3.35 6.57
N ILE A 137 -18.94 4.34 7.42
CA ILE A 137 -18.41 4.13 8.78
C ILE A 137 -19.23 4.78 9.89
N LEU A 138 -20.23 5.60 9.55
CA LEU A 138 -21.02 6.36 10.53
C LEU A 138 -22.36 5.69 10.81
N GLU A 139 -22.84 5.88 12.04
CA GLU A 139 -24.13 5.38 12.53
C GLU A 139 -25.28 6.33 12.23
N ASP A 140 -26.46 5.75 11.97
CA ASP A 140 -27.81 6.33 11.87
C ASP A 140 -27.87 7.85 11.68
N SER A 141 -27.86 8.62 12.77
CA SER A 141 -28.04 10.07 12.70
C SER A 141 -26.86 10.81 12.07
N GLU A 142 -25.62 10.41 12.39
CA GLU A 142 -24.44 11.04 11.78
C GLU A 142 -24.30 10.64 10.31
N ARG A 143 -24.74 9.43 9.96
CA ARG A 143 -24.81 8.95 8.59
C ARG A 143 -25.77 9.78 7.75
N GLU A 144 -27.00 10.01 8.22
CA GLU A 144 -28.02 10.74 7.47
C GLU A 144 -27.60 12.20 7.20
N ASP A 145 -26.91 12.82 8.16
CA ASP A 145 -26.29 14.14 7.99
C ASP A 145 -25.24 14.12 6.86
N MET A 146 -24.39 13.09 6.78
CA MET A 146 -23.39 12.97 5.71
C MET A 146 -24.04 12.68 4.36
N VAL A 147 -25.10 11.87 4.30
CA VAL A 147 -25.89 11.62 3.07
C VAL A 147 -26.45 12.94 2.54
N THR A 148 -27.00 13.77 3.42
CA THR A 148 -27.56 15.08 3.07
C THR A 148 -26.48 16.00 2.51
N LYS A 149 -25.34 16.11 3.21
CA LYS A 149 -24.20 16.93 2.75
C LYS A 149 -23.62 16.45 1.42
N ALA A 150 -23.53 15.13 1.23
CA ALA A 150 -23.08 14.55 -0.04
C ALA A 150 -24.04 14.93 -1.17
N ASN A 151 -25.35 14.80 -0.95
CA ASN A 151 -26.37 15.16 -1.93
C ASN A 151 -26.30 16.64 -2.31
N GLU A 152 -26.34 17.55 -1.33
CA GLU A 152 -26.27 19.00 -1.58
C GLU A 152 -25.00 19.40 -2.34
N SER A 153 -23.89 18.71 -2.07
CA SER A 153 -22.61 18.96 -2.75
C SER A 153 -22.63 18.49 -4.20
N TYR A 154 -23.16 17.29 -4.48
CA TYR A 154 -23.31 16.83 -5.87
C TYR A 154 -24.35 17.63 -6.64
N GLU A 155 -25.47 18.00 -6.02
CA GLU A 155 -26.52 18.81 -6.66
C GLU A 155 -25.96 20.15 -7.12
N LYS A 156 -25.20 20.85 -6.25
CA LYS A 156 -24.48 22.08 -6.63
C LYS A 156 -23.54 21.86 -7.82
N ALA A 157 -22.73 20.79 -7.80
CA ALA A 157 -21.82 20.47 -8.89
C ALA A 157 -22.57 20.14 -10.20
N TYR A 158 -23.66 19.38 -10.10
CA TYR A 158 -24.45 18.90 -11.21
C TYR A 158 -25.24 20.03 -11.88
N ASP A 159 -25.91 20.89 -11.11
CA ASP A 159 -26.64 22.05 -11.62
C ASP A 159 -25.71 23.03 -12.32
N LYS A 160 -24.56 23.30 -11.70
CA LYS A 160 -23.54 24.18 -12.28
C LYS A 160 -22.98 23.61 -13.59
N ALA A 161 -22.64 22.32 -13.61
CA ALA A 161 -22.12 21.66 -14.81
C ALA A 161 -23.18 21.56 -15.92
N THR A 162 -24.43 21.28 -15.60
CA THR A 162 -25.50 21.15 -16.60
C THR A 162 -25.92 22.48 -17.20
N THR A 163 -25.82 23.56 -16.43
CA THR A 163 -26.11 24.93 -16.87
C THR A 163 -25.01 25.51 -17.77
N GLU A 164 -23.73 25.25 -17.45
CA GLU A 164 -22.61 25.98 -18.08
C GLU A 164 -21.73 25.14 -19.00
N LEU A 165 -21.81 23.79 -18.96
CA LEU A 165 -21.00 22.90 -19.80
C LEU A 165 -21.85 22.14 -20.83
N ALA A 166 -21.26 21.90 -22.01
CA ALA A 166 -21.88 21.08 -23.04
C ALA A 166 -22.20 19.66 -22.53
N PRO A 167 -23.31 19.02 -22.97
CA PRO A 167 -23.68 17.67 -22.52
C PRO A 167 -22.59 16.61 -22.62
N ALA A 168 -21.80 16.64 -23.71
CA ALA A 168 -20.70 15.71 -23.92
C ALA A 168 -19.37 16.15 -23.27
N HIS A 169 -19.37 17.15 -22.38
CA HIS A 169 -18.15 17.59 -21.68
C HIS A 169 -17.73 16.59 -20.60
N PRO A 170 -16.44 16.18 -20.52
CA PRO A 170 -15.99 15.17 -19.55
C PRO A 170 -16.31 15.51 -18.09
N VAL A 171 -16.16 16.78 -17.69
CA VAL A 171 -16.49 17.22 -16.32
C VAL A 171 -17.97 17.03 -15.99
N ARG A 172 -18.88 17.40 -16.91
CA ARG A 172 -20.33 17.26 -16.72
C ARG A 172 -20.74 15.78 -16.64
N LEU A 173 -20.25 14.97 -17.58
CA LEU A 173 -20.48 13.52 -17.57
C LEU A 173 -19.93 12.88 -16.30
N GLY A 174 -18.74 13.29 -15.86
CA GLY A 174 -18.08 12.76 -14.68
C GLY A 174 -18.82 13.09 -13.39
N VAL A 175 -19.49 14.24 -13.29
CA VAL A 175 -20.37 14.56 -12.15
C VAL A 175 -21.67 13.76 -12.22
N ALA A 176 -22.29 13.65 -13.40
CA ALA A 176 -23.51 12.85 -13.58
C ALA A 176 -23.29 11.36 -13.20
N LEU A 177 -22.15 10.80 -13.58
CA LEU A 177 -21.75 9.45 -13.20
C LEU A 177 -21.64 9.32 -11.68
N SER A 178 -20.92 10.22 -11.01
CA SER A 178 -20.76 10.14 -9.55
C SER A 178 -22.06 10.42 -8.78
N PHE A 179 -22.91 11.31 -9.29
CA PHE A 179 -24.19 11.64 -8.66
C PHE A 179 -25.20 10.49 -8.80
N SER A 180 -25.24 9.82 -9.95
CA SER A 180 -26.08 8.63 -10.12
C SER A 180 -25.66 7.49 -9.19
N VAL A 181 -24.35 7.29 -8.99
CA VAL A 181 -23.83 6.31 -8.01
C VAL A 181 -24.23 6.66 -6.58
N LEU A 182 -24.20 7.95 -6.17
CA LEU A 182 -24.72 8.37 -4.86
C LEU A 182 -26.18 7.95 -4.68
N HIS A 183 -27.02 8.24 -5.68
CA HIS A 183 -28.44 7.89 -5.62
C HIS A 183 -28.64 6.38 -5.49
N TYR A 184 -27.86 5.57 -6.20
CA TYR A 184 -27.99 4.12 -6.17
C TYR A 184 -27.44 3.51 -4.88
N GLU A 185 -26.17 3.74 -4.57
CA GLU A 185 -25.43 3.03 -3.52
C GLU A 185 -25.70 3.57 -2.11
N ILE A 186 -25.91 4.88 -1.98
CA ILE A 186 -25.97 5.55 -0.67
C ILE A 186 -27.41 5.96 -0.30
N ARG A 187 -28.16 6.51 -1.26
CA ARG A 187 -29.56 6.94 -1.02
C ARG A 187 -30.59 5.84 -1.27
N HIS A 188 -30.17 4.72 -1.87
CA HIS A 188 -31.05 3.62 -2.23
C HIS A 188 -32.26 4.06 -3.09
N ASP A 189 -32.03 5.01 -4.00
CA ASP A 189 -33.00 5.51 -4.97
C ASP A 189 -32.58 5.11 -6.40
N PRO A 190 -32.81 3.84 -6.80
CA PRO A 190 -32.40 3.34 -8.10
C PRO A 190 -33.13 4.03 -9.25
N LYS A 191 -34.34 4.57 -9.01
CA LYS A 191 -35.10 5.28 -10.03
C LYS A 191 -34.41 6.59 -10.39
N GLU A 192 -34.05 7.36 -9.39
CA GLU A 192 -33.35 8.62 -9.60
C GLU A 192 -31.93 8.40 -10.14
N ALA A 193 -31.22 7.38 -9.66
CA ALA A 193 -29.92 6.99 -10.21
C ALA A 193 -29.99 6.69 -11.72
N CYS A 194 -30.94 5.85 -12.13
CA CYS A 194 -31.14 5.52 -13.54
C CYS A 194 -31.55 6.73 -14.36
N ARG A 195 -32.39 7.62 -13.81
CA ARG A 195 -32.82 8.87 -14.46
C ARG A 195 -31.62 9.75 -14.77
N VAL A 196 -30.81 10.07 -13.76
CA VAL A 196 -29.62 10.92 -13.90
C VAL A 196 -28.62 10.32 -14.90
N ALA A 197 -28.32 9.02 -14.77
CA ALA A 197 -27.36 8.35 -15.65
C ALA A 197 -27.83 8.31 -17.10
N LYS A 198 -29.12 8.00 -17.33
CA LYS A 198 -29.70 7.92 -18.66
C LYS A 198 -29.79 9.28 -19.34
N GLU A 199 -30.27 10.30 -18.63
CA GLU A 199 -30.34 11.66 -19.18
C GLU A 199 -28.97 12.19 -19.59
N ALA A 200 -27.94 11.95 -18.77
CA ALA A 200 -26.58 12.36 -19.11
C ALA A 200 -26.03 11.59 -20.32
N PHE A 201 -26.27 10.28 -20.39
CA PHE A 201 -25.84 9.44 -21.51
C PHE A 201 -26.52 9.86 -22.83
N ASP A 202 -27.84 9.98 -22.83
CA ASP A 202 -28.63 10.33 -24.02
C ASP A 202 -28.25 11.73 -24.52
N ALA A 203 -28.13 12.71 -23.62
CA ALA A 203 -27.74 14.08 -23.99
C ALA A 203 -26.31 14.18 -24.54
N ALA A 204 -25.38 13.35 -24.04
CA ALA A 204 -24.02 13.32 -24.56
C ALA A 204 -23.92 12.59 -25.91
N LEU A 205 -24.71 11.52 -26.11
CA LEU A 205 -24.74 10.74 -27.34
C LEU A 205 -25.08 11.58 -28.56
N GLU A 206 -25.96 12.57 -28.42
CA GLU A 206 -26.33 13.49 -29.51
C GLU A 206 -25.18 14.40 -29.97
N LEU A 207 -24.18 14.64 -29.12
CA LEU A 207 -23.13 15.64 -29.36
C LEU A 207 -21.71 15.06 -29.41
N ILE A 208 -21.55 13.76 -29.12
CA ILE A 208 -20.24 13.12 -28.98
C ILE A 208 -19.44 13.15 -30.29
N ASP A 209 -20.10 13.02 -31.44
CA ASP A 209 -19.48 13.04 -32.77
C ASP A 209 -18.83 14.39 -33.11
N GLY A 210 -19.19 15.45 -32.38
CA GLY A 210 -18.62 16.79 -32.54
C GLY A 210 -17.33 17.04 -31.75
N LEU A 211 -16.88 16.09 -30.93
CA LEU A 211 -15.70 16.25 -30.09
C LEU A 211 -14.39 15.97 -30.85
N LYS A 212 -13.31 16.64 -30.42
CA LYS A 212 -11.94 16.37 -30.88
C LYS A 212 -11.34 15.19 -30.11
N ASP A 213 -10.36 14.52 -30.70
CA ASP A 213 -9.80 13.23 -30.25
C ASP A 213 -9.64 13.06 -28.73
N GLU A 214 -9.03 14.00 -28.01
CA GLU A 214 -8.77 13.83 -26.56
C GLU A 214 -10.05 13.93 -25.72
N ALA A 215 -10.86 14.97 -25.94
CA ALA A 215 -12.17 15.11 -25.29
C ALA A 215 -13.13 13.98 -25.68
N TYR A 216 -13.05 13.49 -26.92
CA TYR A 216 -13.82 12.35 -27.38
C TYR A 216 -13.48 11.08 -26.58
N LYS A 217 -12.19 10.80 -26.38
CA LYS A 217 -11.74 9.63 -25.60
C LYS A 217 -12.23 9.70 -24.17
N ASP A 218 -12.05 10.83 -23.50
CA ASP A 218 -12.45 11.02 -22.11
C ASP A 218 -13.96 10.90 -21.93
N SER A 219 -14.74 11.58 -22.76
CA SER A 219 -16.20 11.52 -22.71
C SER A 219 -16.74 10.13 -23.06
N SER A 220 -16.16 9.46 -24.06
CA SER A 220 -16.56 8.09 -24.44
C SER A 220 -16.33 7.10 -23.31
N LEU A 221 -15.21 7.23 -22.58
CA LEU A 221 -14.92 6.37 -21.42
C LEU A 221 -15.95 6.59 -20.30
N ILE A 222 -16.31 7.83 -20.00
CA ILE A 222 -17.31 8.12 -18.95
C ILE A 222 -18.71 7.65 -19.38
N MET A 223 -19.08 7.84 -20.65
CA MET A 223 -20.34 7.33 -21.20
C MET A 223 -20.40 5.81 -21.16
N GLN A 224 -19.28 5.12 -21.40
CA GLN A 224 -19.18 3.68 -21.23
C GLN A 224 -19.49 3.26 -19.79
N LEU A 225 -18.93 3.96 -18.79
CA LEU A 225 -19.22 3.69 -17.37
C LEU A 225 -20.70 3.96 -17.01
N LEU A 226 -21.30 5.03 -17.53
CA LEU A 226 -22.73 5.31 -17.36
C LEU A 226 -23.59 4.18 -17.93
N ARG A 227 -23.25 3.69 -19.12
CA ARG A 227 -23.95 2.56 -19.76
C ARG A 227 -23.80 1.27 -18.96
N ASP A 228 -22.60 1.00 -18.46
CA ASP A 228 -22.31 -0.21 -17.69
C ASP A 228 -23.10 -0.20 -16.38
N ASN A 229 -23.12 0.94 -15.68
CA ASN A 229 -23.98 1.13 -14.50
C ASN A 229 -25.47 0.93 -14.83
N LEU A 230 -25.99 1.57 -15.89
CA LEU A 230 -27.38 1.39 -16.31
C LEU A 230 -27.69 -0.07 -16.63
N THR A 231 -26.76 -0.79 -17.25
CA THR A 231 -26.92 -2.21 -17.56
C THR A 231 -27.05 -3.02 -16.27
N VAL A 232 -26.16 -2.79 -15.30
CA VAL A 232 -26.20 -3.48 -13.99
C VAL A 232 -27.48 -3.12 -13.21
N TRP A 233 -27.89 -1.86 -13.21
CA TRP A 233 -29.03 -1.39 -12.42
C TRP A 233 -30.40 -1.75 -13.02
N THR A 234 -30.47 -2.07 -14.32
CA THR A 234 -31.72 -2.39 -15.02
C THR A 234 -31.88 -3.85 -15.42
N SER A 235 -30.82 -4.67 -15.31
CA SER A 235 -30.82 -6.08 -15.72
C SER A 235 -31.64 -7.03 -14.84
N GLY A 236 -32.32 -6.54 -13.80
CA GLY A 236 -33.41 -7.29 -13.16
C GLY A 236 -32.99 -8.46 -12.28
N GLU A 237 -31.90 -8.34 -11.53
CA GLU A 237 -31.85 -8.98 -10.21
C GLU A 237 -32.35 -7.95 -9.20
N GLU A 238 -33.67 -8.01 -8.92
CA GLU A 238 -34.18 -7.67 -7.59
C GLU A 238 -33.57 -8.67 -6.59
N ASP A 239 -32.26 -8.67 -6.42
CA ASP A 239 -31.69 -9.13 -5.17
C ASP A 239 -31.90 -7.99 -4.17
N GLN A 240 -33.15 -7.89 -3.71
CA GLN A 240 -33.47 -7.38 -2.39
C GLN A 240 -32.90 -8.31 -1.29
N GLY A 241 -31.94 -9.19 -1.59
CA GLY A 241 -31.01 -9.69 -0.61
C GLY A 241 -30.11 -8.55 -0.19
N GLU A 242 -30.48 -7.87 0.89
CA GLU A 242 -29.59 -7.27 1.88
C GLU A 242 -28.09 -7.21 1.48
N SER A 243 -27.74 -6.44 0.45
CA SER A 243 -26.51 -5.65 0.47
C SER A 243 -26.81 -4.35 1.22
N ALA A 244 -27.60 -4.46 2.30
CA ALA A 244 -27.28 -3.67 3.46
C ALA A 244 -25.81 -4.01 3.71
N TYR A 245 -24.92 -3.07 3.41
CA TYR A 245 -23.69 -2.98 4.18
C TYR A 245 -24.16 -3.04 5.62
N VAL A 246 -24.18 -4.24 6.21
CA VAL A 246 -24.42 -4.40 7.63
C VAL A 246 -23.15 -3.84 8.21
N VAL A 247 -23.18 -2.54 8.46
CA VAL A 247 -22.10 -1.84 9.14
C VAL A 247 -22.09 -2.45 10.53
N TYR A 248 -21.14 -3.36 10.73
CA TYR A 248 -20.97 -4.06 11.98
C TYR A 248 -20.21 -3.13 12.89
N HIS A 249 -20.92 -2.26 13.60
CA HIS A 249 -20.28 -1.23 14.41
C HIS A 249 -19.60 -1.87 15.62
N CYS A 250 -18.36 -1.47 15.87
CA CYS A 250 -17.60 -1.94 17.02
C CYS A 250 -18.34 -1.55 18.31
N ASN A 251 -18.74 -2.54 19.11
CA ASN A 251 -19.26 -2.23 20.43
C ASN A 251 -18.11 -1.76 21.31
N THR A 252 -18.12 -0.49 21.72
CA THR A 252 -17.21 0.06 22.73
C THR A 252 -17.49 -0.59 24.09
N LYS A 253 -17.03 -1.83 24.26
CA LYS A 253 -17.04 -2.57 25.52
C LYS A 253 -15.63 -2.65 26.06
N ASP A 254 -15.51 -2.77 27.38
CA ASP A 254 -14.25 -3.02 28.07
C ASP A 254 -13.51 -4.20 27.40
N TRP A 255 -12.44 -3.89 26.66
CA TRP A 255 -11.63 -4.89 25.97
C TRP A 255 -11.09 -5.91 26.97
N THR A 256 -11.09 -7.19 26.58
CA THR A 256 -10.51 -8.23 27.43
C THR A 256 -8.98 -8.11 27.46
N ARG A 257 -8.35 -8.79 28.41
CA ARG A 257 -6.89 -8.74 28.58
C ARG A 257 -6.20 -9.20 27.30
N ASP A 258 -5.30 -8.37 26.77
CA ASP A 258 -4.56 -8.60 25.52
C ASP A 258 -3.48 -9.67 25.70
N ASP A 259 -3.84 -10.94 25.55
CA ASP A 259 -2.91 -12.07 25.59
C ASP A 259 -2.26 -12.33 24.22
N ILE A 260 -1.30 -13.26 24.19
CA ILE A 260 -0.52 -13.53 22.99
C ILE A 260 -1.39 -14.10 21.86
N GLU A 261 -2.39 -14.92 22.18
CA GLU A 261 -3.32 -15.46 21.18
C GLU A 261 -4.18 -14.35 20.56
N SER A 262 -4.59 -13.37 21.36
CA SER A 262 -5.33 -12.19 20.93
C SER A 262 -4.48 -11.31 20.00
N LYS A 263 -3.23 -11.01 20.37
CA LYS A 263 -2.29 -10.24 19.53
C LYS A 263 -2.00 -10.97 18.21
N PHE A 264 -1.76 -12.27 18.28
CA PHE A 264 -1.49 -13.09 17.09
C PHE A 264 -2.69 -13.14 16.15
N TYR A 265 -3.91 -13.32 16.67
CA TYR A 265 -5.10 -13.29 15.84
C TYR A 265 -5.34 -11.89 15.24
N ARG A 266 -5.09 -10.81 16.00
CA ARG A 266 -5.16 -9.44 15.48
C ARG A 266 -4.19 -9.24 14.31
N ALA A 267 -2.98 -9.80 14.40
CA ALA A 267 -2.02 -9.78 13.29
C ALA A 267 -2.56 -10.50 12.04
N LYS A 268 -3.25 -11.64 12.18
CA LYS A 268 -3.89 -12.36 11.05
C LYS A 268 -5.03 -11.58 10.41
N VAL A 269 -5.79 -10.82 11.19
CA VAL A 269 -6.82 -9.91 10.64
C VAL A 269 -6.14 -8.78 9.87
N ALA A 270 -5.09 -8.18 10.46
CA ALA A 270 -4.33 -7.11 9.82
C ALA A 270 -3.65 -7.56 8.53
N GLU A 271 -3.14 -8.80 8.46
CA GLU A 271 -2.58 -9.41 7.24
C GLU A 271 -3.60 -9.44 6.12
N GLN A 272 -4.79 -10.00 6.38
CA GLN A 272 -5.86 -10.10 5.38
C GLN A 272 -6.37 -8.72 4.94
N ALA A 273 -6.38 -7.74 5.85
CA ALA A 273 -6.72 -6.36 5.54
C ALA A 273 -5.55 -5.54 4.96
N GLU A 274 -4.41 -6.18 4.67
CA GLU A 274 -3.18 -5.57 4.16
C GLU A 274 -2.65 -4.39 5.01
N GLN A 275 -2.93 -4.41 6.31
CA GLN A 275 -2.47 -3.44 7.30
C GLN A 275 -1.12 -3.89 7.90
N TYR A 276 -0.08 -3.92 7.07
CA TYR A 276 1.21 -4.53 7.43
C TYR A 276 1.92 -3.84 8.61
N ASP A 277 1.85 -2.51 8.76
CA ASP A 277 2.43 -1.83 9.93
C ASP A 277 1.69 -2.24 11.24
N THR A 278 0.37 -2.44 11.18
CA THR A 278 -0.42 -2.96 12.32
C THR A 278 -0.05 -4.41 12.62
N MET A 279 0.10 -5.22 11.57
CA MET A 279 0.51 -6.62 11.66
C MET A 279 1.91 -6.75 12.30
N ALA A 280 2.88 -5.94 11.87
CA ALA A 280 4.25 -5.94 12.39
C ALA A 280 4.27 -5.56 13.87
N LYS A 281 3.53 -4.51 14.26
CA LYS A 281 3.40 -4.12 15.67
C LYS A 281 2.83 -5.26 16.53
N CYS A 282 1.75 -5.90 16.08
CA CYS A 282 1.16 -7.02 16.82
C CYS A 282 2.13 -8.20 16.94
N MET A 283 2.85 -8.52 15.86
CA MET A 283 3.82 -9.63 15.87
C MET A 283 5.08 -9.34 16.69
N LYS A 284 5.50 -8.08 16.77
CA LYS A 284 6.53 -7.65 17.71
C LYS A 284 6.11 -7.92 19.15
N GLU A 285 4.92 -7.48 19.52
CA GLU A 285 4.39 -7.69 20.87
C GLU A 285 4.21 -9.19 21.18
N VAL A 286 3.85 -10.02 20.19
CA VAL A 286 3.84 -11.49 20.32
C VAL A 286 5.25 -12.01 20.61
N GLY A 287 6.26 -11.54 19.86
CA GLY A 287 7.65 -11.93 20.07
C GLY A 287 8.21 -11.52 21.43
N GLU A 288 7.85 -10.33 21.92
CA GLU A 288 8.30 -9.80 23.22
C GLU A 288 7.65 -10.52 24.40
N ASP A 289 6.38 -10.90 24.30
CA ASP A 289 5.64 -11.55 25.39
C ASP A 289 5.90 -13.07 25.48
N ARG A 290 6.44 -13.66 24.42
CA ARG A 290 6.66 -15.11 24.36
C ARG A 290 7.89 -15.50 25.17
N VAL A 291 7.67 -16.38 26.16
CA VAL A 291 8.75 -16.98 26.98
C VAL A 291 9.46 -18.10 26.22
N GLN A 292 8.74 -18.81 25.36
CA GLN A 292 9.24 -19.90 24.52
C GLN A 292 9.44 -19.40 23.08
N THR A 293 10.19 -20.17 22.31
CA THR A 293 10.35 -19.99 20.86
C THR A 293 8.98 -19.90 20.19
N LEU A 294 8.83 -18.95 19.25
CA LEU A 294 7.60 -18.81 18.48
C LEU A 294 7.30 -20.09 17.72
N THR A 295 6.01 -20.38 17.57
CA THR A 295 5.56 -21.44 16.67
C THR A 295 5.97 -21.14 15.23
N LEU A 296 5.96 -22.15 14.36
CA LEU A 296 6.26 -21.98 12.94
C LEU A 296 5.30 -20.96 12.30
N GLU A 297 4.02 -21.01 12.65
CA GLU A 297 3.01 -20.08 12.13
C GLU A 297 3.27 -18.64 12.59
N GLU A 298 3.60 -18.43 13.87
CA GLU A 298 3.98 -17.11 14.40
C GLU A 298 5.25 -16.57 13.76
N SER A 299 6.27 -17.41 13.58
CA SER A 299 7.53 -17.01 12.93
C SER A 299 7.31 -16.61 11.46
N ASN A 300 6.47 -17.36 10.75
CA ASN A 300 6.11 -17.04 9.37
C ASN A 300 5.33 -15.72 9.29
N LEU A 301 4.37 -15.49 10.20
CA LEU A 301 3.59 -14.26 10.24
C LEU A 301 4.46 -13.04 10.59
N LEU A 302 5.37 -13.17 11.56
CA LEU A 302 6.35 -12.15 11.91
C LEU A 302 7.23 -11.78 10.69
N SER A 303 7.78 -12.80 10.01
CA SER A 303 8.59 -12.60 8.81
C SER A 303 7.80 -11.93 7.68
N ALA A 304 6.56 -12.37 7.43
CA ALA A 304 5.69 -11.77 6.42
C ALA A 304 5.37 -10.30 6.72
N ALA A 305 5.09 -9.97 7.99
CA ALA A 305 4.78 -8.61 8.41
C ALA A 305 5.93 -7.64 8.09
N TYR A 306 7.12 -7.90 8.64
CA TYR A 306 8.26 -7.01 8.44
C TYR A 306 8.78 -7.01 7.00
N LYS A 307 8.66 -8.14 6.27
CA LYS A 307 9.02 -8.19 4.84
C LYS A 307 8.15 -7.26 4.01
N ASN A 308 6.84 -7.21 4.26
CA ASN A 308 5.94 -6.32 3.54
C ASN A 308 6.18 -4.84 3.91
N VAL A 309 6.35 -4.54 5.20
CA VAL A 309 6.65 -3.18 5.70
C VAL A 309 7.94 -2.61 5.11
N VAL A 310 9.02 -3.39 5.10
CA VAL A 310 10.31 -2.96 4.52
C VAL A 310 10.29 -3.02 2.99
N GLY A 311 9.58 -3.97 2.40
CA GLY A 311 9.49 -4.15 0.95
C GLY A 311 8.95 -2.92 0.22
N SER A 312 7.84 -2.34 0.71
CA SER A 312 7.27 -1.13 0.12
C SER A 312 8.23 0.07 0.20
N ARG A 313 8.87 0.26 1.36
CA ARG A 313 9.87 1.31 1.60
C ARG A 313 11.10 1.14 0.71
N ARG A 314 11.61 -0.07 0.59
CA ARG A 314 12.75 -0.40 -0.28
C ARG A 314 12.44 -0.12 -1.76
N SER A 315 11.23 -0.44 -2.23
CA SER A 315 10.78 -0.09 -3.58
C SER A 315 10.73 1.42 -3.79
N ALA A 316 10.12 2.16 -2.86
CA ALA A 316 10.09 3.62 -2.90
C ALA A 316 11.50 4.23 -2.93
N TRP A 317 12.41 3.75 -2.07
CA TRP A 317 13.80 4.21 -2.04
C TRP A 317 14.51 4.00 -3.38
N ARG A 318 14.37 2.82 -4.00
CA ARG A 318 14.96 2.53 -5.32
C ARG A 318 14.44 3.46 -6.40
N ILE A 319 13.13 3.72 -6.42
CA ILE A 319 12.51 4.65 -7.37
C ILE A 319 13.09 6.04 -7.18
N VAL A 320 13.09 6.56 -5.95
CA VAL A 320 13.55 7.92 -5.66
C VAL A 320 15.04 8.10 -5.96
N THR A 321 15.87 7.12 -5.60
CA THR A 321 17.30 7.11 -5.94
C THR A 321 17.51 7.16 -7.45
N SER A 322 16.75 6.36 -8.22
CA SER A 322 16.78 6.37 -9.68
C SER A 322 16.32 7.71 -10.27
N LEU A 323 15.31 8.35 -9.66
CA LEU A 323 14.84 9.67 -10.07
C LEU A 323 15.91 10.76 -9.86
N ASP A 324 16.63 10.77 -8.73
CA ASP A 324 17.74 11.71 -8.53
C ASP A 324 18.88 11.44 -9.51
N GLN A 325 19.26 10.17 -9.72
CA GLN A 325 20.30 9.79 -10.68
C GLN A 325 19.95 10.22 -12.11
N LYS A 326 18.70 10.04 -12.54
CA LYS A 326 18.24 10.47 -13.86
C LYS A 326 18.36 11.99 -14.03
N LYS A 327 18.00 12.76 -12.99
CA LYS A 327 18.15 14.23 -12.97
C LYS A 327 19.63 14.65 -12.99
N ALA A 328 20.48 13.98 -12.22
CA ALA A 328 21.92 14.22 -12.23
C ALA A 328 22.55 13.96 -13.62
N ASN A 329 22.15 12.88 -14.29
CA ASN A 329 22.60 12.55 -15.64
C ASN A 329 22.13 13.55 -16.72
N GLN A 330 21.09 14.33 -16.43
CA GLN A 330 20.65 15.46 -17.28
C GLN A 330 21.46 16.74 -17.05
N GLY A 331 22.43 16.72 -16.13
CA GLY A 331 23.24 17.89 -15.78
C GLY A 331 22.57 18.84 -14.80
N LEU A 332 21.53 18.40 -14.09
CA LEU A 332 20.87 19.22 -13.08
C LEU A 332 21.71 19.29 -11.80
N GLU A 333 21.99 20.50 -11.35
CA GLU A 333 22.73 20.79 -10.11
C GLU A 333 21.99 20.28 -8.87
N GLU A 334 22.71 19.97 -7.79
CA GLU A 334 22.09 19.49 -6.54
C GLU A 334 21.10 20.49 -5.93
N SER A 335 21.25 21.78 -6.24
CA SER A 335 20.33 22.84 -5.83
C SER A 335 19.00 22.84 -6.58
N ASP A 336 18.84 22.03 -7.63
CA ASP A 336 17.57 21.89 -8.36
C ASP A 336 16.45 21.41 -7.43
N ILE A 337 15.28 22.04 -7.54
CA ILE A 337 14.12 21.74 -6.66
C ILE A 337 13.69 20.28 -6.83
N GLY A 338 13.72 19.76 -8.06
CA GLY A 338 13.39 18.39 -8.35
C GLY A 338 14.37 17.40 -7.74
N ARG A 339 15.67 17.72 -7.70
CA ARG A 339 16.69 16.90 -7.01
C ARG A 339 16.55 16.97 -5.49
N GLN A 340 16.31 18.16 -4.94
CA GLN A 340 16.03 18.32 -3.50
C GLN A 340 14.76 17.59 -3.06
N ALA A 341 13.71 17.56 -3.90
CA ALA A 341 12.50 16.80 -3.63
C ALA A 341 12.77 15.28 -3.60
N ALA A 342 13.62 14.78 -4.50
CA ALA A 342 14.06 13.38 -4.48
C ALA A 342 14.85 13.07 -3.20
N ARG A 343 15.88 13.87 -2.87
CA ARG A 343 16.66 13.68 -1.64
C ARG A 343 15.82 13.73 -0.37
N TRP A 344 14.88 14.67 -0.29
CA TRP A 344 13.96 14.77 0.84
C TRP A 344 13.19 13.47 1.08
N LEU A 345 12.62 12.86 0.03
CA LEU A 345 11.89 11.61 0.19
C LEU A 345 12.85 10.45 0.45
N GLN A 346 14.02 10.43 -0.20
CA GLN A 346 15.05 9.42 0.00
C GLN A 346 15.47 9.35 1.48
N GLU A 347 15.91 10.46 2.08
CA GLU A 347 16.32 10.56 3.49
C GLU A 347 15.21 10.10 4.45
N LYS A 348 13.96 10.46 4.13
CA LYS A 348 12.80 10.05 4.92
C LYS A 348 12.60 8.54 4.87
N VAL A 349 12.62 7.95 3.67
CA VAL A 349 12.45 6.49 3.51
C VAL A 349 13.62 5.74 4.14
N GLU A 350 14.85 6.24 4.04
CA GLU A 350 16.02 5.66 4.71
C GLU A 350 15.87 5.63 6.22
N THR A 351 15.37 6.73 6.81
CA THR A 351 15.12 6.83 8.25
C THR A 351 14.10 5.78 8.69
N GLU A 352 12.96 5.69 7.99
CA GLU A 352 11.92 4.70 8.29
C GLU A 352 12.43 3.26 8.11
N MET A 353 13.26 2.99 7.09
CA MET A 353 13.88 1.68 6.91
C MET A 353 14.85 1.35 8.04
N LYS A 354 15.65 2.32 8.50
CA LYS A 354 16.57 2.16 9.64
C LYS A 354 15.80 1.84 10.92
N GLU A 355 14.68 2.52 11.16
CA GLU A 355 13.82 2.28 12.32
C GLU A 355 13.20 0.87 12.29
N VAL A 356 12.53 0.49 11.19
CA VAL A 356 11.85 -0.81 11.09
C VAL A 356 12.86 -1.97 11.12
N CYS A 357 13.98 -1.86 10.40
CA CYS A 357 15.02 -2.89 10.43
C CYS A 357 15.69 -2.97 11.81
N GLY A 358 15.94 -1.83 12.45
CA GLY A 358 16.52 -1.79 13.80
C GLY A 358 15.61 -2.48 14.83
N GLU A 359 14.30 -2.24 14.74
CA GLU A 359 13.31 -2.86 15.62
C GLU A 359 13.31 -4.39 15.53
N ILE A 360 13.24 -4.94 14.30
CA ILE A 360 13.24 -6.40 14.13
C ILE A 360 14.59 -7.02 14.46
N LEU A 361 15.69 -6.32 14.17
CA LEU A 361 17.03 -6.79 14.55
C LEU A 361 17.17 -6.87 16.07
N ALA A 362 16.68 -5.87 16.82
CA ALA A 362 16.66 -5.92 18.28
C ALA A 362 15.81 -7.09 18.80
N LEU A 363 14.60 -7.29 18.27
CA LEU A 363 13.75 -8.43 18.64
C LEU A 363 14.45 -9.78 18.40
N LEU A 364 15.14 -9.92 17.26
CA LEU A 364 15.88 -11.12 16.92
C LEU A 364 17.09 -11.33 17.83
N GLU A 365 17.90 -10.30 18.06
CA GLU A 365 19.16 -10.38 18.80
C GLU A 365 18.98 -10.51 20.31
N ASP A 366 18.01 -9.78 20.86
CA ASP A 366 17.85 -9.65 22.31
C ASP A 366 16.87 -10.68 22.89
N ILE A 367 15.94 -11.18 22.08
CA ILE A 367 14.83 -12.04 22.55
C ILE A 367 14.78 -13.37 21.79
N LEU A 368 14.52 -13.36 20.48
CA LEU A 368 14.15 -14.57 19.76
C LEU A 368 15.32 -15.56 19.61
N ILE A 369 16.50 -15.12 19.15
CA ILE A 369 17.66 -16.00 19.00
C ILE A 369 18.12 -16.55 20.36
N PRO A 370 18.30 -15.72 21.42
CA PRO A 370 18.60 -16.24 22.77
C PRO A 370 17.53 -17.19 23.33
N GLY A 371 16.26 -16.98 22.99
CA GLY A 371 15.16 -17.87 23.37
C GLY A 371 15.30 -19.28 22.78
N VAL A 372 15.77 -19.38 21.53
CA VAL A 372 16.00 -20.67 20.88
C VAL A 372 17.11 -21.47 21.56
N ASP A 373 18.17 -20.83 22.03
CA ASP A 373 19.27 -21.50 22.74
C ASP A 373 18.78 -22.23 24.01
N MET A 374 17.67 -21.78 24.60
CA MET A 374 17.03 -22.44 25.75
C MET A 374 16.16 -23.63 25.35
N ASP A 375 15.46 -23.54 24.21
CA ASP A 375 14.51 -24.57 23.74
C ASP A 375 15.15 -25.64 22.84
N GLY A 376 16.34 -25.39 22.28
CA GLY A 376 17.05 -26.30 21.39
C GLY A 376 16.44 -26.45 19.99
N ASN A 377 15.55 -25.53 19.59
CA ASN A 377 14.86 -25.58 18.29
C ASN A 377 15.75 -25.02 17.16
N LEU A 378 16.65 -25.84 16.64
CA LEU A 378 17.60 -25.41 15.60
C LEU A 378 16.90 -24.87 14.33
N GLU A 379 15.73 -25.39 13.96
CA GLU A 379 14.98 -24.92 12.80
C GLU A 379 14.63 -23.42 12.93
N ALA A 380 14.12 -23.03 14.10
CA ALA A 380 13.84 -21.62 14.42
C ALA A 380 15.12 -20.78 14.47
N GLU A 381 16.22 -21.31 14.99
CA GLU A 381 17.51 -20.59 15.02
C GLU A 381 17.98 -20.24 13.60
N VAL A 382 17.95 -21.21 12.69
CA VAL A 382 18.33 -21.02 11.28
C VAL A 382 17.42 -20.01 10.61
N PHE A 383 16.11 -20.07 10.90
CA PHE A 383 15.13 -19.10 10.40
C PHE A 383 15.44 -17.68 10.86
N TYR A 384 15.69 -17.46 12.16
CA TYR A 384 16.00 -16.14 12.71
C TYR A 384 17.37 -15.61 12.26
N LEU A 385 18.38 -16.46 12.13
CA LEU A 385 19.69 -16.07 11.60
C LEU A 385 19.62 -15.64 10.13
N LYS A 386 18.82 -16.35 9.32
CA LYS A 386 18.51 -15.95 7.93
C LYS A 386 17.84 -14.58 7.92
N MET A 387 16.80 -14.42 8.73
CA MET A 387 16.01 -13.20 8.81
C MET A 387 16.87 -12.00 9.26
N LYS A 388 17.75 -12.19 10.25
CA LYS A 388 18.77 -11.22 10.65
C LYS A 388 19.68 -10.81 9.47
N GLY A 389 20.16 -11.79 8.70
CA GLY A 389 20.93 -11.53 7.48
C GLY A 389 20.16 -10.69 6.46
N ASP A 390 18.86 -10.97 6.28
CA ASP A 390 17.97 -10.24 5.37
C ASP A 390 17.87 -8.75 5.75
N TYR A 391 17.57 -8.43 7.01
CA TYR A 391 17.44 -7.03 7.44
C TYR A 391 18.77 -6.27 7.47
N LEU A 392 19.88 -6.94 7.82
CA LEU A 392 21.22 -6.33 7.70
C LEU A 392 21.58 -6.05 6.24
N ARG A 393 21.17 -6.92 5.31
CA ARG A 393 21.34 -6.69 3.86
C ARG A 393 20.52 -5.49 3.39
N TYR A 394 19.26 -5.35 3.83
CA TYR A 394 18.43 -4.19 3.49
C TYR A 394 19.03 -2.88 4.00
N LEU A 395 19.58 -2.88 5.22
CA LEU A 395 20.32 -1.73 5.75
C LEU A 395 21.60 -1.43 4.95
N THR A 396 22.31 -2.47 4.51
CA THR A 396 23.53 -2.32 3.69
C THR A 396 23.23 -1.62 2.34
N GLU A 397 22.06 -1.89 1.75
CA GLU A 397 21.66 -1.30 0.47
C GLU A 397 21.51 0.23 0.53
N ILE A 398 21.02 0.74 1.65
CA ILE A 398 20.77 2.18 1.88
C ILE A 398 21.89 2.89 2.64
N SER A 399 23.00 2.19 2.91
CA SER A 399 24.13 2.74 3.66
C SER A 399 25.34 3.01 2.76
N GLU A 400 26.21 3.91 3.19
CA GLU A 400 27.44 4.28 2.49
C GLU A 400 28.65 4.23 3.44
N GLY A 401 29.86 4.30 2.86
CA GLY A 401 31.11 4.38 3.62
C GLY A 401 31.32 3.23 4.61
N SER A 402 31.83 3.54 5.81
CA SER A 402 32.16 2.54 6.83
C SER A 402 30.93 1.84 7.42
N GLU A 403 29.78 2.52 7.51
CA GLU A 403 28.52 1.91 7.99
C GLU A 403 28.12 0.74 7.08
N LYS A 404 28.24 0.93 5.76
CA LYS A 404 27.99 -0.12 4.76
C LYS A 404 28.89 -1.33 4.94
N GLU A 405 30.18 -1.12 5.14
CA GLU A 405 31.15 -2.21 5.32
C GLU A 405 30.87 -3.04 6.59
N ASP A 406 30.54 -2.36 7.69
CA ASP A 406 30.19 -3.01 8.95
C ASP A 406 28.90 -3.82 8.85
N LEU A 407 27.85 -3.25 8.25
CA LEU A 407 26.57 -3.94 8.02
C LEU A 407 26.74 -5.15 7.09
N MET A 408 27.52 -5.00 6.01
CA MET A 408 27.81 -6.08 5.08
C MET A 408 28.52 -7.24 5.77
N LYS A 409 29.48 -6.97 6.65
CA LYS A 409 30.16 -7.99 7.45
C LYS A 409 29.18 -8.71 8.37
N LYS A 410 28.33 -7.97 9.10
CA LYS A 410 27.31 -8.56 10.00
C LYS A 410 26.30 -9.42 9.23
N ALA A 411 25.87 -8.98 8.05
CA ALA A 411 24.97 -9.73 7.17
C ALA A 411 25.63 -11.05 6.74
N ASN A 412 26.87 -10.99 6.26
CA ASN A 412 27.67 -12.15 5.88
C ASN A 412 27.80 -13.15 7.04
N ASP A 413 28.14 -12.67 8.24
CA ASP A 413 28.32 -13.53 9.42
C ASP A 413 27.00 -14.21 9.81
N SER A 414 25.86 -13.51 9.70
CA SER A 414 24.53 -14.06 10.01
C SER A 414 24.11 -15.13 9.00
N TYR A 415 24.22 -14.84 7.70
CA TYR A 415 23.92 -15.83 6.65
C TYR A 415 24.85 -17.04 6.70
N LYS A 416 26.15 -16.82 6.92
CA LYS A 416 27.13 -17.90 7.02
C LYS A 416 26.80 -18.85 8.17
N LYS A 417 26.48 -18.30 9.36
CA LYS A 417 26.03 -19.11 10.50
C LYS A 417 24.76 -19.90 10.17
N ALA A 418 23.76 -19.28 9.55
CA ALA A 418 22.54 -19.98 9.13
C ALA A 418 22.84 -21.11 8.13
N TYR A 419 23.68 -20.84 7.13
CA TYR A 419 24.05 -21.78 6.06
C TYR A 419 24.87 -22.97 6.58
N GLU A 420 25.73 -22.75 7.56
CA GLU A 420 26.52 -23.81 8.21
C GLU A 420 25.68 -24.66 9.18
N LYS A 421 24.70 -24.04 9.87
CA LYS A 421 23.80 -24.75 10.78
C LYS A 421 22.70 -25.54 10.07
N ALA A 422 22.14 -25.01 8.98
CA ALA A 422 20.99 -25.61 8.30
C ALA A 422 21.15 -27.12 7.99
N PRO A 423 22.29 -27.63 7.47
CA PRO A 423 22.43 -29.04 7.12
C PRO A 423 22.45 -30.02 8.29
N THR A 424 22.55 -29.53 9.53
CA THR A 424 22.63 -30.40 10.72
C THR A 424 21.28 -31.06 11.06
N GLU A 425 20.16 -30.36 10.86
CA GLU A 425 18.80 -30.88 11.10
C GLU A 425 17.89 -30.75 9.86
N LEU A 426 18.19 -29.84 8.92
CA LEU A 426 17.32 -29.56 7.78
C LEU A 426 17.80 -30.30 6.51
N GLY A 427 16.92 -31.15 5.99
CA GLY A 427 17.15 -31.86 4.73
C GLY A 427 17.37 -30.92 3.54
N PRO A 428 18.05 -31.36 2.46
CA PRO A 428 18.36 -30.51 1.29
C PRO A 428 17.15 -29.83 0.63
N THR A 429 15.98 -30.45 0.72
CA THR A 429 14.72 -29.95 0.19
C THR A 429 13.95 -29.07 1.17
N HIS A 430 14.42 -28.90 2.41
CA HIS A 430 13.68 -28.14 3.41
C HIS A 430 13.55 -26.64 3.01
N PRO A 431 12.34 -26.04 3.03
CA PRO A 431 12.13 -24.66 2.59
C PRO A 431 13.04 -23.64 3.26
N ILE A 432 13.26 -23.77 4.58
CA ILE A 432 14.16 -22.87 5.32
C ILE A 432 15.61 -22.98 4.82
N ARG A 433 16.14 -24.20 4.62
CA ARG A 433 17.51 -24.41 4.12
C ARG A 433 17.67 -23.87 2.70
N LEU A 434 16.70 -24.13 1.83
CA LEU A 434 16.66 -23.59 0.48
C LEU A 434 16.60 -22.05 0.49
N GLY A 435 15.76 -21.48 1.37
CA GLY A 435 15.63 -20.04 1.55
C GLY A 435 16.90 -19.37 2.07
N VAL A 436 17.66 -20.03 2.95
CA VAL A 436 18.99 -19.56 3.39
C VAL A 436 19.94 -19.50 2.20
N ALA A 437 20.02 -20.58 1.41
CA ALA A 437 20.90 -20.63 0.24
C ALA A 437 20.53 -19.59 -0.82
N LEU A 438 19.23 -19.39 -1.07
CA LEU A 438 18.71 -18.37 -1.99
C LEU A 438 19.10 -16.95 -1.54
N ASN A 439 18.83 -16.60 -0.29
CA ASN A 439 19.11 -15.24 0.17
C ASN A 439 20.60 -14.98 0.32
N PHE A 440 21.38 -16.00 0.68
CA PHE A 440 22.83 -15.88 0.76
C PHE A 440 23.47 -15.75 -0.63
N SER A 441 22.97 -16.46 -1.65
CA SER A 441 23.44 -16.27 -3.02
C SER A 441 23.11 -14.87 -3.56
N VAL A 442 21.90 -14.38 -3.30
CA VAL A 442 21.50 -12.99 -3.64
C VAL A 442 22.40 -11.97 -2.93
N PHE A 443 22.74 -12.18 -1.66
CA PHE A 443 23.68 -11.32 -0.94
C PHE A 443 25.06 -11.28 -1.60
N HIS A 444 25.60 -12.44 -1.99
CA HIS A 444 26.87 -12.49 -2.70
C HIS A 444 26.81 -11.75 -4.04
N TYR A 445 25.69 -11.88 -4.76
CA TYR A 445 25.48 -11.23 -6.05
C TYR A 445 25.29 -9.71 -5.92
N GLU A 446 24.20 -9.29 -5.28
CA GLU A 446 23.73 -7.90 -5.25
C GLU A 446 24.54 -7.02 -4.29
N THR A 447 25.09 -7.59 -3.22
CA THR A 447 25.72 -6.80 -2.13
C THR A 447 27.24 -6.89 -2.15
N ARG A 448 27.80 -8.07 -2.41
CA ARG A 448 29.25 -8.28 -2.45
C ARG A 448 29.86 -8.19 -3.84
N ASN A 449 29.05 -8.11 -4.90
CA ASN A 449 29.50 -8.19 -6.29
C ASN A 449 30.37 -9.44 -6.56
N ASP A 450 30.08 -10.55 -5.88
CA ASP A 450 30.78 -11.83 -6.01
C ASP A 450 29.88 -12.83 -6.73
N SER A 451 29.74 -12.63 -8.04
CA SER A 451 28.88 -13.43 -8.90
C SER A 451 29.30 -14.91 -8.93
N LYS A 452 30.60 -15.21 -8.78
CA LYS A 452 31.11 -16.58 -8.77
C LYS A 452 30.62 -17.36 -7.55
N GLU A 453 30.74 -16.76 -6.36
CA GLU A 453 30.27 -17.39 -5.13
C GLU A 453 28.74 -17.49 -5.09
N ALA A 454 28.03 -16.47 -5.60
CA ALA A 454 26.57 -16.49 -5.75
C ALA A 454 26.10 -17.68 -6.59
N CYS A 455 26.65 -17.85 -7.79
CA CYS A 455 26.34 -18.98 -8.68
C CYS A 455 26.70 -20.33 -8.05
N ARG A 456 27.84 -20.41 -7.35
CA ARG A 456 28.27 -21.63 -6.64
C ARG A 456 27.25 -22.05 -5.57
N LEU A 457 26.80 -21.10 -4.75
CA LEU A 457 25.81 -21.34 -3.69
C LEU A 457 24.46 -21.77 -4.28
N ALA A 458 23.97 -21.03 -5.27
CA ALA A 458 22.67 -21.30 -5.89
C ALA A 458 22.63 -22.67 -6.57
N LYS A 459 23.65 -22.98 -7.39
CA LYS A 459 23.78 -24.26 -8.08
C LYS A 459 23.89 -25.42 -7.09
N LYS A 460 24.76 -25.30 -6.08
CA LYS A 460 24.95 -26.36 -5.07
C LYS A 460 23.63 -26.68 -4.36
N ALA A 461 22.89 -25.68 -3.92
CA ALA A 461 21.61 -25.88 -3.24
C ALA A 461 20.57 -26.53 -4.16
N PHE A 462 20.49 -26.10 -5.41
CA PHE A 462 19.59 -26.69 -6.41
C PHE A 462 19.93 -28.16 -6.68
N ASP A 463 21.20 -28.47 -6.92
CA ASP A 463 21.70 -29.82 -7.21
C ASP A 463 21.51 -30.79 -6.02
N GLU A 464 21.70 -30.30 -4.79
CA GLU A 464 21.45 -31.10 -3.58
C GLU A 464 19.95 -31.38 -3.37
N ALA A 465 19.09 -30.40 -3.66
CA ALA A 465 17.64 -30.53 -3.50
C ALA A 465 17.01 -31.41 -4.58
N ILE A 466 17.39 -31.25 -5.85
CA ILE A 466 16.86 -32.07 -6.95
C ILE A 466 17.17 -33.55 -6.74
N ALA A 467 18.33 -33.87 -6.18
CA ALA A 467 18.72 -35.24 -5.86
C ALA A 467 17.88 -35.92 -4.76
N LYS A 468 17.07 -35.14 -4.03
CA LYS A 468 16.21 -35.61 -2.92
C LYS A 468 14.74 -35.23 -3.11
N LEU A 469 14.37 -34.68 -4.26
CA LEU A 469 13.04 -34.14 -4.52
C LEU A 469 11.95 -35.22 -4.51
N ASP A 470 12.27 -36.41 -5.02
CA ASP A 470 11.35 -37.55 -5.11
C ASP A 470 10.90 -38.11 -3.74
N CYS A 471 11.47 -37.60 -2.63
CA CYS A 471 11.17 -38.04 -1.27
C CYS A 471 10.24 -37.08 -0.50
N LEU A 472 9.71 -36.03 -1.13
CA LEU A 472 8.86 -35.04 -0.48
C LEU A 472 7.38 -35.48 -0.39
N SER A 473 6.70 -35.05 0.68
CA SER A 473 5.24 -35.05 0.75
C SER A 473 4.65 -33.96 -0.14
N GLU A 474 3.38 -34.11 -0.52
CA GLU A 474 2.67 -33.14 -1.38
C GLU A 474 2.68 -31.72 -0.78
N ASP A 475 2.49 -31.61 0.55
CA ASP A 475 2.48 -30.33 1.27
C ASP A 475 3.85 -29.61 1.23
N SER A 476 4.95 -30.35 1.39
CA SER A 476 6.31 -29.77 1.34
C SER A 476 6.83 -29.56 -0.08
N TYR A 477 6.25 -30.26 -1.07
CA TYR A 477 6.68 -30.20 -2.46
C TYR A 477 6.47 -28.80 -3.07
N LYS A 478 5.31 -28.18 -2.80
CA LYS A 478 4.96 -26.88 -3.37
C LYS A 478 5.93 -25.77 -2.94
N ASP A 479 6.19 -25.65 -1.64
CA ASP A 479 7.06 -24.60 -1.10
C ASP A 479 8.51 -24.78 -1.53
N SER A 480 8.98 -26.02 -1.51
CA SER A 480 10.36 -26.36 -1.90
C SER A 480 10.61 -26.11 -3.39
N THR A 481 9.68 -26.51 -4.26
CA THR A 481 9.82 -26.32 -5.71
C THR A 481 9.75 -24.85 -6.13
N LEU A 482 8.95 -24.03 -5.44
CA LEU A 482 8.93 -22.58 -5.67
C LEU A 482 10.29 -21.94 -5.40
N ILE A 483 10.93 -22.28 -4.27
CA ILE A 483 12.26 -21.74 -3.92
C ILE A 483 13.33 -22.27 -4.87
N MET A 484 13.27 -23.56 -5.26
CA MET A 484 14.17 -24.14 -6.25
C MET A 484 14.06 -23.47 -7.62
N GLN A 485 12.85 -23.08 -8.03
CA GLN A 485 12.63 -22.32 -9.25
C GLN A 485 13.34 -20.96 -9.19
N LEU A 486 13.19 -20.22 -8.09
CA LEU A 486 13.89 -18.94 -7.89
C LEU A 486 15.41 -19.10 -7.90
N LEU A 487 15.95 -20.15 -7.26
CA LEU A 487 17.38 -20.49 -7.31
C LEU A 487 17.87 -20.72 -8.74
N ARG A 488 17.09 -21.46 -9.54
CA ARG A 488 17.42 -21.74 -10.95
C ARG A 488 17.36 -20.48 -11.80
N GLU A 489 16.31 -19.66 -11.65
CA GLU A 489 16.14 -18.41 -12.40
C GLU A 489 17.30 -17.44 -12.12
N ASN A 490 17.65 -17.25 -10.85
CA ASN A 490 18.80 -16.44 -10.46
C ASN A 490 20.11 -17.00 -11.03
N PHE A 491 20.34 -18.31 -10.91
CA PHE A 491 21.54 -18.94 -11.46
C PHE A 491 21.66 -18.75 -12.98
N THR A 492 20.56 -18.93 -13.73
CA THR A 492 20.54 -18.73 -15.17
C THR A 492 20.86 -17.28 -15.54
N LEU A 493 20.19 -16.32 -14.89
CA LEU A 493 20.40 -14.89 -15.14
C LEU A 493 21.86 -14.48 -14.88
N TRP A 494 22.40 -14.86 -13.72
CA TRP A 494 23.74 -14.46 -13.30
C TRP A 494 24.85 -15.16 -14.09
N SER A 495 24.60 -16.38 -14.57
CA SER A 495 25.57 -17.10 -15.41
C SER A 495 25.63 -16.52 -16.82
N SER A 496 24.49 -16.11 -17.40
CA SER A 496 24.49 -15.42 -18.70
C SER A 496 25.21 -14.07 -18.64
N GLU A 497 25.04 -13.30 -17.56
CA GLU A 497 25.75 -12.03 -17.38
C GLU A 497 27.28 -12.21 -17.28
N GLN A 498 27.75 -13.34 -16.73
CA GLN A 498 29.19 -13.66 -16.70
C GLN A 498 29.74 -14.03 -18.08
N GLU A 499 28.97 -14.74 -18.89
CA GLU A 499 29.35 -15.12 -20.26
C GLU A 499 29.46 -13.86 -21.14
N ASP A 500 28.49 -12.93 -21.06
CA ASP A 500 28.50 -11.67 -21.80
C ASP A 500 29.63 -10.71 -21.38
N GLN A 501 30.04 -10.74 -20.10
CA GLN A 501 31.19 -9.95 -19.59
C GLN A 501 32.55 -10.57 -19.95
N GLY A 502 32.60 -11.84 -20.35
CA GLY A 502 33.81 -12.53 -20.80
C GLY A 502 34.07 -12.42 -22.31
N GLU A 503 33.08 -11.97 -23.09
CA GLU A 503 33.15 -11.81 -24.55
C GLU A 503 33.37 -10.35 -25.02
N ASN A 504 33.42 -9.38 -24.08
CA ASN A 504 33.85 -7.99 -24.31
C ASN A 504 35.18 -7.69 -23.61
#